data_AF-A0A538FXD7-F1
#
_entry.id   AF-A0A538FXD7-F1
#
_cell.length_a   1.000
_cell.length_b   1.000
_cell.length_c   1.000
_cell.angle_alpha   90.00
_cell.angle_beta   90.00
_cell.angle_gamma   90.00
#
_symmetry.space_group_name_H-M   'P 1'
#
loop_
_entity.id
_entity.type
_entity.pdbx_description
1 polymer ?
#
loop_
_entity_poly.entity_id
_entity_poly.type
_entity_poly.pdbx_seq_one_letter_code
_entity_poly.pdbx_strand_id
1 'polypeptide(L)'
;MASLKDVEQVADDLSALVDQLRREIKNNASFDRLVQLADEISEHADEAAGTFSTVNDALMSRLNELKGGTRGSGSGSVSGSARAKARS
;
A
#
# COMPACT_ATOMS: atom_id res chain seq x y z
N MET A 1 8.49 -3.30 4.03
CA MET A 1 7.48 -2.94 3.02
C MET A 1 6.17 -2.91 3.76
N ALA A 2 5.44 -1.79 3.71
CA ALA A 2 4.13 -1.70 4.33
C ALA A 2 3.26 -2.86 3.81
N SER A 3 2.72 -3.64 4.73
CA SER A 3 1.95 -4.85 4.50
C SER A 3 0.49 -4.61 4.89
N LEU A 4 -0.41 -5.49 4.47
CA LEU A 4 -1.82 -5.45 4.91
C LEU A 4 -1.96 -5.48 6.44
N LYS A 5 -0.99 -6.05 7.13
CA LYS A 5 -0.93 -6.09 8.59
C LYS A 5 -0.61 -4.71 9.20
N ASP A 6 0.26 -3.93 8.55
CA ASP A 6 0.59 -2.58 8.99
C ASP A 6 -0.63 -1.66 8.81
N VAL A 7 -1.39 -1.91 7.73
CA VAL A 7 -2.69 -1.26 7.49
C VAL A 7 -3.74 -1.61 8.55
N GLU A 8 -3.83 -2.88 8.93
CA GLU A 8 -4.76 -3.33 9.98
C GLU A 8 -4.42 -2.69 11.33
N GLN A 9 -3.14 -2.66 11.69
CA GLN A 9 -2.67 -2.04 12.94
C GLN A 9 -3.00 -0.54 13.00
N VAL A 10 -2.76 0.18 11.92
CA VAL A 10 -3.11 1.61 11.80
C VAL A 10 -4.62 1.85 11.98
N ALA A 11 -5.46 0.99 11.41
CA ALA A 11 -6.91 1.10 11.56
C ALA A 11 -7.37 0.81 13.00
N ASP A 12 -6.74 -0.16 13.67
CA ASP A 12 -7.00 -0.48 15.06
C ASP A 12 -6.60 0.69 15.99
N ASP A 13 -5.44 1.32 15.74
CA ASP A 13 -4.95 2.45 16.53
C ASP A 13 -5.91 3.66 16.43
N LEU A 14 -6.39 3.97 15.21
CA LEU A 14 -7.41 5.00 15.00
C LEU A 14 -8.73 4.67 15.72
N SER A 15 -9.16 3.42 15.68
CA SER A 15 -10.35 2.97 16.39
C SER A 15 -10.22 3.16 17.90
N ALA A 16 -9.06 2.81 18.46
CA ALA A 16 -8.76 2.95 19.87
C ALA A 16 -8.81 4.41 20.34
N LEU A 17 -8.24 5.35 19.56
CA LEU A 17 -8.25 6.78 19.86
C LEU A 17 -9.67 7.37 19.84
N VAL A 18 -10.47 7.02 18.84
CA VAL A 18 -11.89 7.46 18.76
C VAL A 18 -12.70 6.91 19.94
N ASP A 19 -12.45 5.65 20.32
CA ASP A 19 -13.07 5.06 21.49
C ASP A 19 -12.65 5.75 22.78
N GLN A 20 -11.38 6.17 22.89
CA GLN A 20 -10.89 6.96 24.02
C GLN A 20 -11.58 8.32 24.08
N LEU A 21 -11.67 9.05 22.97
CA LEU A 21 -12.41 10.31 22.88
C LEU A 21 -13.87 10.13 23.35
N ARG A 22 -14.55 9.07 22.89
CA ARG A 22 -15.93 8.77 23.31
C ARG A 22 -16.04 8.49 24.81
N ARG A 23 -15.06 7.80 25.41
CA ARG A 23 -15.01 7.55 26.85
C ARG A 23 -14.80 8.84 27.65
N GLU A 24 -13.88 9.69 27.22
CA GLU A 24 -13.61 10.98 27.86
C GLU A 24 -14.83 11.90 27.85
N ILE A 25 -15.55 11.98 26.72
CA ILE A 25 -16.82 12.73 26.62
C ILE A 25 -17.83 12.24 27.66
N LYS A 26 -17.99 10.91 27.80
CA LYS A 26 -18.93 10.31 28.76
C LYS A 26 -18.54 10.56 30.22
N ASN A 27 -17.25 10.73 30.49
CA ASN A 27 -16.72 10.94 31.83
C ASN A 27 -16.60 12.43 32.22
N ASN A 28 -17.19 13.35 31.43
CA ASN A 28 -17.08 14.80 31.64
C ASN A 28 -15.63 15.30 31.66
N ALA A 29 -14.79 14.78 30.76
CA ALA A 29 -13.42 15.28 30.59
C ALA A 29 -13.38 16.78 30.25
N SER A 30 -12.25 17.42 30.55
CA SER A 30 -12.04 18.83 30.17
C SER A 30 -11.99 18.98 28.65
N PHE A 31 -12.44 20.14 28.17
CA PHE A 31 -12.41 20.45 26.74
C PHE A 31 -10.98 20.38 26.16
N ASP A 32 -9.97 20.80 26.94
CA ASP A 32 -8.56 20.70 26.56
C ASP A 32 -8.13 19.25 26.26
N ARG A 33 -8.62 18.28 27.04
CA ARG A 33 -8.33 16.85 26.82
C ARG A 33 -8.98 16.33 25.54
N LEU A 34 -10.18 16.80 25.24
CA LEU A 34 -10.90 16.43 24.01
C LEU A 34 -10.21 17.01 22.77
N VAL A 35 -9.67 18.23 22.86
CA VAL A 35 -8.88 18.85 21.79
C VAL A 35 -7.60 18.05 21.54
N GLN A 36 -6.86 17.70 22.60
CA GLN A 36 -5.65 16.86 22.48
C GLN A 36 -5.94 15.53 21.77
N LEU A 37 -7.01 14.84 22.15
CA LEU A 37 -7.39 13.59 21.49
C LEU A 37 -7.80 13.78 20.03
N ALA A 38 -8.44 14.90 19.69
CA ALA A 38 -8.79 15.21 18.31
C ALA A 38 -7.54 15.50 17.45
N ASP A 39 -6.55 16.19 18.01
CA ASP A 39 -5.26 16.42 17.35
C ASP A 39 -4.52 15.09 17.13
N GLU A 40 -4.45 14.22 18.15
CA GLU A 40 -3.84 12.88 18.04
C GLU A 40 -4.53 12.01 16.99
N ILE A 41 -5.86 12.03 16.91
CA ILE A 41 -6.63 11.33 15.88
C ILE A 41 -6.28 11.86 14.48
N SER A 42 -6.13 13.18 14.33
CA SER A 42 -5.83 13.79 13.03
C SER A 42 -4.43 13.40 12.54
N GLU A 43 -3.44 13.42 13.42
CA GLU A 43 -2.07 12.99 13.10
C GLU A 43 -2.01 11.51 12.69
N HIS A 44 -2.68 10.64 13.44
CA HIS A 44 -2.74 9.20 13.11
C HIS A 44 -3.52 8.95 11.81
N ALA A 45 -4.54 9.76 11.51
CA ALA A 45 -5.30 9.63 10.27
C ALA A 45 -4.46 10.00 9.03
N ASP A 46 -3.61 11.02 9.15
CA ASP A 46 -2.69 11.40 8.08
C ASP A 46 -1.60 10.33 7.87
N GLU A 47 -1.02 9.79 8.95
CA GLU A 47 -0.07 8.67 8.88
C GLU A 47 -0.72 7.44 8.24
N ALA A 48 -1.97 7.17 8.59
CA ALA A 48 -2.75 6.09 8.01
C ALA A 48 -2.87 6.27 6.50
N ALA A 49 -3.32 7.44 6.05
CA ALA A 49 -3.50 7.75 4.65
C ALA A 49 -2.19 7.57 3.85
N GLY A 50 -1.06 8.00 4.40
CA GLY A 50 0.27 7.78 3.81
C GLY A 50 0.63 6.30 3.65
N THR A 51 0.36 5.51 4.69
CA THR A 51 0.58 4.06 4.68
C THR A 51 -0.30 3.37 3.64
N PHE A 52 -1.60 3.69 3.60
CA PHE A 52 -2.54 3.17 2.60
C PHE A 52 -2.11 3.49 1.17
N SER A 53 -1.69 4.73 0.90
CA SER A 53 -1.20 5.14 -0.42
C SER A 53 0.02 4.32 -0.84
N THR A 54 0.99 4.17 0.06
CA THR A 54 2.22 3.40 -0.19
C THR A 54 1.92 1.93 -0.50
N VAL A 55 1.00 1.32 0.26
CA VAL A 55 0.57 -0.07 0.03
C VAL A 55 -0.15 -0.21 -1.31
N ASN A 56 -1.06 0.71 -1.64
CA ASN A 56 -1.76 0.72 -2.91
C ASN A 56 -0.78 0.82 -4.10
N ASP A 57 0.20 1.71 -4.02
CA ASP A 57 1.21 1.91 -5.07
C ASP A 57 2.08 0.66 -5.26
N ALA A 58 2.47 0.00 -4.16
CA ALA A 58 3.21 -1.26 -4.21
C ALA A 58 2.39 -2.39 -4.85
N LEU A 59 1.09 -2.50 -4.50
CA LEU A 59 0.18 -3.49 -5.06
C LEU A 59 -0.05 -3.27 -6.56
N MET A 60 -0.30 -2.02 -6.96
CA MET A 60 -0.51 -1.65 -8.36
C MET A 60 0.75 -1.85 -9.21
N SER A 61 1.93 -1.52 -8.66
CA SER A 61 3.21 -1.78 -9.33
C SER A 61 3.41 -3.27 -9.61
N ARG A 62 3.18 -4.12 -8.59
CA ARG A 62 3.28 -5.58 -8.75
C ARG A 62 2.25 -6.13 -9.75
N LEU A 63 1.02 -5.60 -9.73
CA LEU A 63 -0.02 -5.98 -10.69
C LEU A 63 0.37 -5.62 -12.13
N ASN A 64 0.95 -4.44 -12.34
CA ASN A 64 1.43 -4.00 -13.64
C ASN A 64 2.62 -4.83 -14.15
N GLU A 65 3.56 -5.20 -13.28
CA GLU A 65 4.65 -6.13 -13.61
C GLU A 65 4.11 -7.50 -14.05
N LEU A 66 3.16 -8.07 -13.32
CA LEU A 66 2.52 -9.34 -13.67
C LEU A 66 1.77 -9.26 -15.00
N LYS A 67 1.04 -8.16 -15.23
CA LYS A 67 0.31 -7.91 -16.47
C LYS A 67 1.25 -7.66 -17.67
N GLY A 68 2.41 -7.04 -17.44
CA GLY A 68 3.45 -6.82 -18.44
C GLY A 68 4.26 -8.07 -18.77
N GLY A 69 4.51 -8.93 -17.79
CA GLY A 69 5.25 -10.19 -17.95
C GLY A 69 4.56 -11.24 -18.82
N THR A 70 3.25 -11.13 -19.03
CA THR A 70 2.48 -12.09 -19.84
C THR A 70 2.63 -11.86 -21.36
N ARG A 71 3.34 -10.80 -21.81
CA ARG A 71 3.51 -10.49 -23.25
C ARG A 71 4.87 -10.84 -23.85
N GLY A 72 5.77 -11.50 -23.13
CA GLY A 72 7.16 -11.68 -23.58
C GLY A 72 7.79 -13.01 -23.18
N SER A 73 7.13 -14.13 -23.42
CA SER A 73 7.78 -15.45 -23.40
C SER A 73 7.36 -16.26 -24.62
N GLY A 74 7.61 -15.68 -25.80
CA GLY A 74 7.71 -16.41 -27.05
C GLY A 74 9.10 -17.03 -27.14
N SER A 75 9.29 -18.15 -26.45
CA SER A 75 10.36 -19.10 -26.76
C SER A 75 10.08 -19.69 -28.16
N GLY A 76 10.58 -19.01 -29.19
CA GLY A 76 10.65 -19.52 -30.56
C GLY A 76 12.07 -19.92 -30.89
N SER A 77 12.58 -20.97 -30.24
CA SER A 77 13.77 -21.68 -30.69
C SER A 77 13.39 -22.59 -31.87
N VAL A 78 13.95 -22.36 -33.06
CA VAL A 78 14.25 -23.37 -34.11
C VAL A 78 15.05 -22.60 -35.17
N SER A 79 16.33 -22.88 -35.42
CA SER A 79 16.91 -24.08 -36.03
C SER A 79 17.67 -23.59 -37.28
N GLY A 80 18.99 -23.79 -37.31
CA GLY A 80 19.85 -23.26 -38.37
C GLY A 80 19.72 -23.97 -39.71
N SER A 81 20.39 -23.39 -40.71
CA SER A 81 21.02 -24.08 -41.85
C SER A 81 21.84 -23.02 -42.61
N ALA A 82 23.14 -22.92 -42.35
CA ALA A 82 24.19 -23.44 -43.23
C ALA A 82 24.26 -22.77 -44.62
N ARG A 83 25.33 -21.96 -44.79
CA ARG A 83 26.39 -22.10 -45.82
C ARG A 83 25.98 -22.19 -47.32
N ALA A 84 26.75 -21.45 -48.13
CA ALA A 84 26.83 -21.42 -49.61
C ALA A 84 26.02 -20.27 -50.23
N LYS A 85 26.48 -19.46 -51.19
CA LYS A 85 27.55 -19.58 -52.19
C LYS A 85 27.72 -18.17 -52.79
N ALA A 86 28.87 -17.53 -52.63
CA ALA A 86 29.80 -17.25 -53.73
C ALA A 86 29.17 -16.74 -55.07
N ARG A 87 29.56 -15.51 -55.45
CA ARG A 87 29.84 -15.01 -56.82
C ARG A 87 28.64 -14.87 -57.78
N SER A 88 28.38 -13.65 -58.23
CA SER A 88 28.55 -13.19 -59.63
C SER A 88 28.21 -11.72 -59.75
#